data_AF-A0A656QEC7-F1
#
_entry.id   AF-A0A656QEC7-F1
#
_cell.length_a   1.000
_cell.length_b   1.000
_cell.length_c   1.000
_cell.angle_alpha   90.00
_cell.angle_beta   90.00
_cell.angle_gamma   90.00
#
_symmetry.space_group_name_H-M   'P 1'
#
loop_
_entity.id
_entity.type
_entity.pdbx_description
1 polymer ?
#
loop_
_entity_poly.entity_id
_entity_poly.type
_entity_poly.pdbx_seq_one_letter_code
_entity_poly.pdbx_strand_id
1 'polypeptide(L)'
;MSALPPCPQCQSAFTYEDAGMYICPECAHEWSAQTDTASEPAAKVYRDSAGNVLHDGDTVTVIKDLKLKGGGGVVKMGTKVKNIRLVDADHDIDCKIEGFGAMSLKTEFVRKA
;
A
#
# COMPACT_ATOMS: atom_id res chain seq x y z
N MET A 1 21.53 32.59 12.58
CA MET A 1 20.15 32.90 12.17
C MET A 1 19.51 31.58 11.81
N SER A 2 18.71 31.05 12.74
CA SER A 2 18.06 29.75 12.61
C SER A 2 17.05 29.80 11.47
N ALA A 3 17.29 29.04 10.41
CA ALA A 3 16.50 29.01 9.18
C ALA A 3 15.23 28.15 9.38
N LEU A 4 14.37 28.54 10.33
CA LEU A 4 13.10 27.87 10.59
C LEU A 4 12.06 28.28 9.53
N PRO A 5 11.17 27.36 9.10
CA PRO A 5 10.19 27.67 8.06
C PRO A 5 9.22 28.77 8.54
N PRO A 6 8.82 29.69 7.65
CA PRO A 6 7.80 30.68 7.98
C PRO A 6 6.47 29.98 8.26
N CYS A 7 5.62 30.62 9.06
CA CYS A 7 4.32 30.05 9.41
C CYS A 7 3.43 29.89 8.17
N PRO A 8 2.78 28.72 7.96
CA PRO A 8 1.90 28.50 6.81
C PRO A 8 0.62 29.36 6.83
N GLN A 9 0.21 29.85 8.00
CA GLN A 9 -1.04 30.62 8.15
C GLN A 9 -0.85 32.14 7.98
N CYS A 10 0.29 32.68 8.44
CA CYS A 10 0.53 34.13 8.44
C CYS A 10 1.82 34.55 7.73
N GLN A 11 2.62 33.60 7.21
CA GLN A 11 3.91 33.82 6.55
C GLN A 11 4.97 34.54 7.39
N SER A 12 4.76 34.67 8.70
CA SER A 12 5.73 35.28 9.60
C SER A 12 6.99 34.44 9.71
N ALA A 13 8.14 35.12 9.68
CA ALA A 13 9.47 34.52 9.83
C ALA A 13 9.84 34.22 11.29
N PHE A 14 8.97 34.56 12.25
CA PHE A 14 9.21 34.44 13.68
C PHE A 14 8.70 33.13 14.27
N THR A 15 8.90 32.01 13.57
CA THR A 15 8.59 30.68 14.09
C THR A 15 9.64 30.27 15.13
N TYR A 16 9.20 29.70 16.26
CA TYR A 16 10.10 29.04 17.20
C TYR A 16 9.73 27.57 17.36
N GLU A 17 10.71 26.74 17.74
CA GLU A 17 10.48 25.34 18.07
C GLU A 17 10.32 25.16 19.59
N ASP A 18 9.30 24.41 20.01
CA ASP A 18 9.14 23.92 21.38
C ASP A 18 8.85 22.42 21.33
N ALA A 19 9.71 21.63 21.98
CA ALA A 19 9.56 20.18 22.11
C ALA A 19 9.27 19.40 20.79
N GLY A 20 9.78 19.87 19.64
CA GLY A 20 9.59 19.23 18.32
C GLY A 20 8.37 19.73 17.52
N MET A 21 7.68 20.75 18.01
CA MET A 21 6.62 21.47 17.30
C MET A 21 7.11 22.89 16.95
N TYR A 22 6.68 23.40 15.80
CA TYR A 22 6.83 24.78 15.39
C TYR A 22 5.61 25.59 15.84
N ILE A 23 5.86 26.71 16.51
CA ILE A 23 4.84 27.60 17.03
C ILE A 23 5.08 29.00 16.48
N CYS A 24 4.01 29.61 15.97
CA CYS A 24 4.02 31.00 15.56
C CYS A 24 3.43 31.90 16.66
N PRO A 25 4.17 32.89 17.18
CA PRO A 25 3.71 33.80 18.23
C PRO A 25 2.70 34.85 17.74
N GLU A 26 2.57 35.08 16.44
CA GLU A 26 1.65 36.10 15.89
C GLU A 26 0.24 35.57 15.67
N CYS A 27 0.09 34.27 15.36
CA CYS A 27 -1.21 33.65 15.11
C CYS A 27 -1.53 32.48 16.04
N ALA A 28 -0.64 32.15 16.97
CA ALA A 28 -0.73 30.98 17.84
C ALA A 28 -0.93 29.66 17.09
N HIS A 29 -0.48 29.59 15.84
CA HIS A 29 -0.56 28.37 15.05
C HIS A 29 0.59 27.43 15.43
N GLU A 30 0.23 26.20 15.76
CA GLU A 30 1.14 25.12 16.14
C GLU A 30 1.13 24.08 15.03
N TRP A 31 2.30 23.75 14.47
CA TRP A 31 2.44 22.69 13.47
C TRP A 31 3.70 21.87 13.74
N SER A 32 3.67 20.58 13.41
CA SER A 32 4.82 19.71 13.66
C SER A 32 6.02 20.10 12.79
N ALA A 33 7.23 20.03 13.35
CA ALA A 33 8.45 20.25 12.58
C ALA A 33 8.73 19.18 11.52
N GLN A 34 8.04 18.06 11.65
CA GLN A 34 8.01 16.99 10.68
C GLN A 34 6.93 17.28 9.64
N THR A 35 7.31 17.98 8.56
CA THR A 35 6.58 17.83 7.30
C THR A 35 6.71 16.38 6.85
N ASP A 36 5.57 15.68 6.86
CA ASP A 36 5.30 14.45 6.13
C ASP A 36 6.16 13.24 6.49
N THR A 37 5.62 12.39 7.36
CA THR A 37 5.17 11.08 6.89
C THR A 37 4.12 10.68 7.90
N ALA A 38 2.86 10.79 7.50
CA ALA A 38 1.85 9.91 8.03
C ALA A 38 2.41 8.50 7.88
N SER A 39 3.03 7.99 8.94
CA SER A 39 3.22 6.57 9.14
C SER A 39 1.83 6.02 9.43
N GLU A 40 0.93 6.08 8.44
CA GLU A 40 0.00 4.99 8.29
C GLU A 40 0.86 3.74 8.30
N PRO A 41 0.61 2.80 9.23
CA PRO A 41 1.45 1.63 9.39
C PRO A 41 1.57 1.00 8.01
N ALA A 42 2.78 0.98 7.47
CA ALA A 42 3.11 0.56 6.11
C ALA A 42 2.15 -0.52 5.64
N ALA A 43 1.04 -0.12 5.00
CA ALA A 43 0.16 -1.04 4.36
C ALA A 43 1.00 -1.53 3.20
N LYS A 44 1.63 -2.71 3.37
CA LYS A 44 2.51 -3.29 2.37
C LYS A 44 1.80 -3.15 1.04
N VAL A 45 2.37 -2.32 0.19
CA VAL A 45 1.73 -1.97 -1.07
C VAL A 45 1.94 -3.18 -1.98
N TYR A 46 0.94 -4.06 -2.02
CA TYR A 46 0.96 -5.22 -2.89
C TYR A 46 0.82 -4.75 -4.33
N ARG A 47 1.92 -4.81 -5.07
CA ARG A 47 1.97 -4.42 -6.49
C ARG A 47 1.90 -5.65 -7.35
N ASP A 48 0.96 -5.67 -8.28
CA ASP A 48 0.90 -6.75 -9.27
C ASP A 48 2.05 -6.66 -10.30
N SER A 49 2.14 -7.63 -11.21
CA SER A 49 3.17 -7.66 -12.26
C SER A 49 3.23 -6.40 -13.15
N ALA A 50 2.09 -5.72 -13.33
CA ALA A 50 1.99 -4.46 -14.07
C ALA A 50 2.15 -3.21 -13.18
N GLY A 51 2.44 -3.37 -11.88
CA GLY A 51 2.71 -2.27 -10.95
C GLY A 51 1.48 -1.59 -10.36
N ASN A 52 0.27 -2.13 -10.51
CA ASN A 52 -0.92 -1.57 -9.87
C ASN A 52 -1.01 -2.03 -8.42
N VAL A 53 -1.52 -1.14 -7.58
CA VAL A 53 -1.77 -1.44 -6.17
C VAL A 53 -3.03 -2.30 -6.04
N LEU A 54 -2.86 -3.46 -5.42
CA LEU A 54 -3.92 -4.39 -5.09
C LEU A 54 -4.49 -4.06 -3.72
N HIS A 55 -5.80 -4.27 -3.58
CA HIS A 55 -6.53 -4.10 -2.33
C HIS A 55 -7.29 -5.39 -2.00
N ASP A 56 -7.67 -5.55 -0.74
CA ASP A 56 -8.54 -6.64 -0.31
C ASP A 56 -9.89 -6.53 -1.03
N GLY A 57 -10.40 -7.66 -1.52
CA GLY A 57 -11.63 -7.75 -2.29
C GLY A 57 -11.48 -7.44 -3.79
N ASP A 58 -10.29 -7.07 -4.27
CA ASP A 58 -10.07 -6.75 -5.70
C ASP A 58 -10.13 -8.01 -6.60
N THR A 59 -10.11 -7.80 -7.92
CA THR A 59 -10.16 -8.87 -8.92
C THR A 59 -8.86 -8.90 -9.69
N VAL A 60 -8.22 -10.07 -9.70
CA VAL A 60 -6.95 -10.28 -10.40
C VAL A 60 -7.08 -11.31 -11.50
N THR A 61 -6.24 -11.20 -12.52
CA THR A 61 -6.12 -12.17 -13.60
C THR A 61 -4.72 -12.75 -13.61
N VAL A 62 -4.63 -14.07 -13.74
CA VAL A 62 -3.36 -14.76 -13.82
C VAL A 62 -2.74 -14.54 -15.22
N ILE A 63 -1.50 -14.04 -15.27
CA ILE A 63 -0.83 -13.71 -16.53
C ILE A 63 -0.03 -14.88 -17.14
N LYS A 64 0.22 -15.95 -16.38
CA LYS A 64 1.01 -17.10 -16.82
C LYS A 64 0.38 -18.41 -16.39
N ASP A 65 0.60 -19.48 -17.14
CA ASP A 65 0.12 -20.80 -16.73
C ASP A 65 0.86 -21.30 -15.49
N LEU A 66 0.09 -21.76 -14.50
CA LEU A 66 0.61 -22.29 -13.25
C LEU A 66 0.14 -23.73 -13.10
N LYS A 67 1.08 -24.67 -13.11
CA LYS A 67 0.80 -26.08 -12.82
C LYS A 67 0.84 -26.29 -11.32
N LEU A 68 -0.27 -26.76 -10.76
CA LEU A 68 -0.36 -27.06 -9.33
C LEU A 68 0.46 -28.31 -9.01
N LYS A 69 1.38 -28.21 -8.04
CA LYS A 69 2.04 -29.36 -7.44
C LYS A 69 1.01 -30.07 -6.55
N GLY A 70 0.42 -31.15 -7.05
CA GLY A 70 -0.61 -31.90 -6.32
C GLY A 70 -1.68 -32.57 -7.18
N GLY A 71 -1.58 -32.51 -8.51
CA GLY A 71 -2.50 -33.23 -9.41
C GLY A 71 -3.83 -32.53 -9.69
N GLY A 72 -4.09 -31.36 -9.11
CA GLY A 72 -5.36 -30.63 -9.22
C GLY A 72 -5.62 -29.87 -10.52
N GLY A 73 -4.80 -30.00 -11.56
CA GLY A 73 -4.98 -29.30 -12.85
C GLY A 73 -4.01 -28.14 -13.10
N VAL A 74 -4.26 -27.39 -14.18
CA VAL A 74 -3.44 -26.24 -14.63
C VAL A 74 -4.31 -24.98 -14.59
N VAL A 75 -3.87 -23.98 -13.83
CA VAL A 75 -4.46 -22.64 -13.89
C VAL A 75 -3.95 -22.01 -15.17
N LYS A 76 -4.84 -21.83 -16.15
CA LYS A 76 -4.47 -21.24 -17.43
C LYS A 76 -4.31 -19.72 -17.28
N MET A 77 -3.42 -19.16 -18.08
CA MET A 77 -3.37 -17.71 -18.33
C MET A 77 -4.78 -17.20 -18.66
N GLY A 78 -5.18 -16.09 -18.05
CA GLY A 78 -6.51 -15.50 -18.22
C GLY A 78 -7.54 -15.95 -17.17
N THR A 79 -7.18 -16.82 -16.23
CA THR A 79 -8.07 -17.15 -15.11
C THR A 79 -8.29 -15.92 -14.23
N LYS A 80 -9.53 -15.46 -14.15
CA LYS A 80 -9.94 -14.33 -13.32
C LYS A 80 -10.33 -14.84 -11.93
N VAL A 81 -9.66 -14.32 -10.91
CA VAL A 81 -9.92 -14.61 -9.51
C VAL A 81 -10.49 -13.37 -8.84
N LYS A 82 -11.67 -13.50 -8.27
CA LYS A 82 -12.41 -12.42 -7.62
C LYS A 82 -12.24 -12.52 -6.11
N ASN A 83 -12.39 -11.40 -5.41
CA ASN A 83 -12.33 -11.35 -3.95
C ASN A 83 -10.99 -11.86 -3.40
N ILE A 84 -9.89 -11.26 -3.87
CA ILE A 84 -8.57 -11.58 -3.33
C ILE A 84 -8.43 -11.07 -1.90
N ARG A 85 -7.73 -11.83 -1.05
CA ARG A 85 -7.33 -11.43 0.28
C ARG A 85 -5.84 -11.19 0.31
N LEU A 86 -5.43 -10.01 0.75
CA LEU A 86 -4.01 -9.69 0.89
C LEU A 86 -3.52 -10.21 2.23
N VAL A 87 -2.45 -11.00 2.21
CA VAL A 87 -1.93 -11.65 3.42
C VAL A 87 -0.46 -11.28 3.59
N ASP A 88 -0.09 -10.95 4.82
CA ASP A 88 1.29 -10.66 5.16
C ASP A 88 2.09 -11.92 5.52
N ALA A 89 2.16 -12.86 4.57
CA ALA A 89 2.84 -14.14 4.75
C ALA A 89 3.80 -14.43 3.59
N ASP A 90 4.27 -15.66 3.49
CA ASP A 90 5.14 -16.15 2.40
C ASP A 90 4.51 -15.99 1.01
N HIS A 91 3.18 -15.98 0.95
CA HIS A 91 2.41 -15.72 -0.26
C HIS A 91 1.62 -14.41 -0.08
N ASP A 92 1.81 -13.50 -1.03
CA ASP A 92 1.27 -12.13 -0.97
C ASP A 92 -0.27 -12.07 -1.08
N ILE A 93 -0.88 -13.05 -1.77
CA ILE A 93 -2.29 -13.03 -2.13
C ILE A 93 -2.90 -14.39 -1.82
N ASP A 94 -3.91 -14.43 -0.96
CA ASP A 94 -4.77 -15.59 -0.79
C ASP A 94 -6.07 -15.39 -1.58
N CYS A 95 -6.47 -16.38 -2.35
CA CYS A 95 -7.64 -16.25 -3.20
C CYS A 95 -8.40 -17.56 -3.30
N LYS A 96 -9.71 -17.48 -3.52
CA LYS A 96 -10.55 -18.67 -3.68
C LYS A 96 -10.97 -18.80 -5.13
N ILE A 97 -10.56 -19.90 -5.76
CA ILE A 97 -10.92 -20.22 -7.14
C ILE A 97 -12.00 -21.30 -7.11
N GLU A 98 -13.14 -21.04 -7.75
CA GLU A 98 -14.21 -22.02 -7.88
C GLU A 98 -13.72 -23.24 -8.68
N GLY A 99 -13.79 -24.43 -8.09
CA GLY A 99 -13.30 -25.70 -8.66
C GLY A 99 -11.89 -26.13 -8.24
N PHE A 100 -11.07 -25.21 -7.73
CA PHE A 100 -9.70 -25.52 -7.25
C PHE A 100 -9.54 -25.32 -5.73
N GLY A 101 -10.39 -24.48 -5.11
CA GLY A 101 -10.37 -24.22 -3.67
C GLY A 101 -9.63 -22.92 -3.30
N ALA A 102 -9.24 -22.80 -2.03
CA ALA A 102 -8.40 -21.70 -1.57
C ALA A 102 -6.96 -21.94 -2.04
N MET A 103 -6.38 -20.94 -2.67
CA MET A 103 -5.05 -20.98 -3.24
C MET A 103 -4.33 -19.66 -2.99
N SER A 104 -3.09 -19.77 -2.53
CA SER A 104 -2.23 -18.61 -2.36
C SER A 104 -1.34 -18.42 -3.60
N LEU A 105 -1.29 -17.20 -4.11
CA LEU A 105 -0.56 -16.78 -5.31
C LEU A 105 0.42 -15.66 -4.96
N LYS A 106 1.46 -15.55 -5.79
CA LYS A 106 2.44 -14.47 -5.69
C LYS A 106 2.03 -13.30 -6.58
N THR A 107 2.28 -12.08 -6.11
CA THR A 107 2.00 -10.83 -6.84
C THR A 107 2.63 -10.76 -8.23
N GLU A 108 3.76 -11.45 -8.42
CA GLU A 108 4.51 -11.51 -9.68
C GLU A 108 3.75 -12.21 -10.84
N PHE A 109 2.75 -13.05 -10.54
CA PHE A 109 2.04 -13.85 -11.55
C PHE A 109 0.60 -13.40 -11.79
N VAL A 110 0.18 -12.32 -11.13
CA VAL A 110 -1.16 -11.78 -11.26
C VAL A 110 -1.11 -10.36 -11.80
N ARG A 111 -2.22 -9.93 -12.39
CA ARG A 111 -2.46 -8.57 -12.84
C ARG A 111 -3.85 -8.11 -12.42
N LYS A 112 -3.97 -6.85 -11.97
CA LYS A 112 -5.27 -6.24 -11.69
C LYS A 112 -6.17 -6.24 -12.94
N ALA A 113 -7.44 -6.59 -12.80
CA ALA A 113 -8.33 -6.99 -13.88
C ALA A 113 -9.66 -6.23 -13.97
#